data_AF-A0A840MYN4-F1
#
_entry.id   AF-A0A840MYN4-F1
#
_cell.length_a   1.000
_cell.length_b   1.000
_cell.length_c   1.000
_cell.angle_alpha   90.00
_cell.angle_beta   90.00
_cell.angle_gamma   90.00
#
_symmetry.space_group_name_H-M   'P 1'
#
loop_
_entity.id
_entity.type
_entity.pdbx_description
1 polymer ?
#
loop_
_entity_poly.entity_id
_entity_poly.type
_entity_poly.pdbx_seq_one_letter_code
_entity_poly.pdbx_strand_id
1 'polypeptide(L)'
;MRALMIGCTLAMVGAGSWSAVQAQTAKDAKAGPPASEVRYFNTLGDLLGELPVDTFIKETRQGGKVVSALLDVCYSVSTSSDRKDRFTIDLKIDGEKLSGSGQSMENKTPVTVSLIRKGGKSVSFDGKIMLGGHLTSVSSPDNSDVDEKEFQQSQVVDDDLSEAPKDFTQVSPQSVAVRVKRENFAELVKSLKGQNVQIALDSIATDCNALRSGEQVLRFFVDPARAPGLIASLKTASGVVAAGWTSGTYDMERAIRFAAGDWSQAGKLNRDKFTSALTTIAAKVMGAKPATSVWNDATGELTFTLKRPSQLAPALDLTETLEITALVSPDKPGGSDRLIVWLGVPSSKTTDETANPQLQFSESSGGEEESTFNDDDGMIKAVATELKGQRWDTDKATWK
;
A
#
# COMPACT_ATOMS: atom_id res chain seq x y z
N MET A 1 15.53 16.58 -49.07
CA MET A 1 15.68 17.26 -50.38
C MET A 1 15.63 18.76 -50.15
N ARG A 2 16.57 19.48 -50.78
CA ARG A 2 16.74 20.95 -50.90
C ARG A 2 17.33 21.73 -49.71
N ALA A 3 18.60 22.07 -49.93
CA ALA A 3 19.46 23.07 -49.29
C ALA A 3 19.29 24.48 -49.92
N LEU A 4 20.10 25.44 -49.43
CA LEU A 4 20.52 26.79 -49.95
C LEU A 4 20.11 27.92 -48.99
N MET A 5 20.90 28.94 -48.58
CA MET A 5 22.14 29.64 -49.02
C MET A 5 22.85 30.19 -47.76
N ILE A 6 24.18 30.18 -47.56
CA ILE A 6 25.28 30.99 -48.13
C ILE A 6 25.16 32.52 -47.96
N GLY A 7 26.11 33.09 -47.20
CA GLY A 7 26.46 34.52 -47.15
C GLY A 7 27.87 34.75 -46.60
N CYS A 8 28.87 34.74 -47.50
CA CYS A 8 30.21 35.37 -47.37
C CYS A 8 30.05 36.92 -47.44
N THR A 9 30.91 37.85 -47.00
CA THR A 9 32.38 37.94 -46.78
C THR A 9 32.64 39.35 -46.22
N LEU A 10 33.67 39.57 -45.39
CA LEU A 10 34.72 40.59 -45.61
C LEU A 10 35.82 40.54 -44.53
N ALA A 11 37.05 40.58 -45.02
CA ALA A 11 38.31 40.46 -44.30
C ALA A 11 38.92 41.83 -43.96
N MET A 12 39.82 41.89 -42.98
CA MET A 12 41.06 42.68 -43.08
C MET A 12 42.19 42.01 -42.29
N VAL A 13 43.33 41.88 -42.98
CA VAL A 13 44.62 41.38 -42.50
C VAL A 13 45.51 42.59 -42.20
N GLY A 14 46.24 42.57 -41.09
CA GLY A 14 47.32 43.50 -40.78
C GLY A 14 48.48 42.75 -40.11
N ALA A 15 49.66 42.85 -40.72
CA ALA A 15 50.87 42.07 -40.44
C ALA A 15 51.66 42.53 -39.20
N GLY A 16 52.47 41.63 -38.63
CA GLY A 16 53.52 42.00 -37.68
C GLY A 16 54.22 40.82 -36.96
N SER A 17 55.31 40.35 -37.57
CA SER A 17 56.60 39.94 -36.96
C SER A 17 56.67 38.94 -35.79
N TRP A 18 57.36 37.82 -36.03
CA TRP A 18 57.83 36.84 -35.05
C TRP A 18 58.79 37.40 -33.99
N SER A 19 58.65 36.94 -32.75
CA SER A 19 59.75 36.66 -31.81
C SER A 19 59.27 35.68 -30.73
N ALA A 20 60.02 34.59 -30.54
CA ALA A 20 59.79 33.58 -29.52
C ALA A 20 60.08 34.11 -28.11
N VAL A 21 59.17 33.90 -27.16
CA VAL A 21 59.46 33.95 -25.72
C VAL A 21 58.63 32.87 -25.01
N GLN A 22 59.29 32.19 -24.07
CA GLN A 22 58.89 30.98 -23.36
C GLN A 22 57.43 30.89 -22.89
N ALA A 23 56.89 29.68 -22.98
CA ALA A 23 55.72 29.22 -22.22
C ALA A 23 55.95 29.46 -20.72
N GLN A 24 55.24 30.43 -20.16
CA GLN A 24 54.97 30.46 -18.73
C GLN A 24 53.84 29.48 -18.44
N THR A 25 54.19 28.43 -17.71
CA THR A 25 53.23 27.57 -17.00
C THR A 25 52.36 28.46 -16.12
N ALA A 26 51.10 28.63 -16.53
CA ALA A 26 50.07 29.21 -15.67
C ALA A 26 49.89 28.29 -14.46
N LYS A 27 50.36 28.76 -13.31
CA LYS A 27 50.06 28.18 -11.99
C LYS A 27 48.55 28.19 -11.75
N ASP A 28 48.06 27.06 -11.28
CA ASP A 28 46.94 26.90 -10.36
C ASP A 28 45.67 27.71 -10.66
N ALA A 29 44.89 27.22 -11.63
CA ALA A 29 43.45 27.38 -11.55
C ALA A 29 42.97 26.59 -10.32
N LYS A 30 42.70 27.31 -9.23
CA LYS A 30 42.15 26.78 -7.98
C LYS A 30 40.97 25.86 -8.32
N ALA A 31 41.14 24.55 -8.09
CA ALA A 31 40.07 23.58 -8.28
C ALA A 31 38.82 24.07 -7.52
N GLY A 32 37.66 23.99 -8.17
CA GLY A 32 36.38 24.31 -7.52
C GLY A 32 36.20 23.51 -6.23
N PRO A 33 35.32 23.96 -5.32
CA PRO A 33 35.05 23.21 -4.09
C PRO A 33 34.78 21.73 -4.42
N PRO A 34 35.36 20.78 -3.66
CA PRO A 34 35.12 19.37 -3.92
C PRO A 34 33.62 19.10 -3.89
N ALA A 35 33.11 18.40 -4.91
CA ALA A 35 31.71 18.05 -5.00
C ALA A 35 31.27 17.32 -3.71
N SER A 36 30.17 17.77 -3.12
CA SER A 36 29.55 17.11 -1.98
C SER A 36 28.74 15.92 -2.46
N GLU A 37 28.96 14.75 -1.86
CA GLU A 37 28.24 13.52 -2.16
C GLU A 37 27.41 13.10 -0.94
N VAL A 38 26.16 12.69 -1.14
CA VAL A 38 25.29 12.14 -0.09
C VAL A 38 25.19 10.63 -0.28
N ARG A 39 25.39 9.91 0.82
CA ARG A 39 25.44 8.44 0.87
C ARG A 39 24.57 7.90 2.00
N TYR A 40 23.90 6.77 1.73
CA TYR A 40 23.02 6.11 2.69
C TYR A 40 23.50 4.69 2.97
N PHE A 41 23.55 4.32 4.23
CA PHE A 41 23.67 2.93 4.67
C PHE A 41 22.31 2.50 5.22
N ASN A 42 21.55 1.73 4.45
CA ASN A 42 20.16 1.33 4.75
C ASN A 42 20.00 -0.18 5.00
N THR A 43 21.10 -0.94 5.04
CA THR A 43 21.13 -2.37 5.40
C THR A 43 21.96 -2.59 6.66
N LEU A 44 21.72 -1.76 7.68
CA LEU A 44 22.42 -1.87 8.96
C LEU A 44 21.91 -3.12 9.71
N GLY A 45 22.82 -3.79 10.42
CA GLY A 45 22.52 -4.89 11.33
C GLY A 45 21.82 -4.44 12.60
N ASP A 46 21.88 -5.26 13.65
CA ASP A 46 21.14 -5.02 14.90
C ASP A 46 21.63 -3.76 15.63
N LEU A 47 20.80 -2.71 15.65
CA LEU A 47 21.09 -1.45 16.33
C LEU A 47 20.50 -1.36 17.75
N LEU A 48 19.32 -1.96 17.97
CA LEU A 48 18.58 -1.87 19.24
C LEU A 48 18.29 -3.25 19.87
N GLY A 49 19.12 -4.24 19.57
CA GLY A 49 19.00 -5.59 20.12
C GLY A 49 17.84 -6.32 19.44
N GLU A 50 16.92 -6.87 20.22
CA GLU A 50 15.79 -7.64 19.70
C GLU A 50 14.64 -6.79 19.15
N LEU A 51 14.70 -5.46 19.30
CA LEU A 51 13.65 -4.58 18.79
C LEU A 51 13.66 -4.56 17.27
N PRO A 52 12.51 -4.77 16.61
CA PRO A 52 12.37 -4.51 15.18
C PRO A 52 12.71 -3.05 14.87
N VAL A 53 13.69 -2.84 13.99
CA VAL A 53 14.15 -1.52 13.56
C VAL A 53 14.11 -1.35 12.05
N ASP A 54 13.84 -0.13 11.63
CA ASP A 54 14.10 0.38 10.28
C ASP A 54 15.00 1.61 10.46
N THR A 55 16.21 1.54 9.90
CA THR A 55 17.26 2.50 10.19
C THR A 55 18.14 2.77 8.97
N PHE A 56 18.65 3.99 8.91
CA PHE A 56 19.75 4.32 8.01
C PHE A 56 20.71 5.32 8.64
N ILE A 57 21.95 5.30 8.15
CA ILE A 57 22.92 6.37 8.36
C ILE A 57 23.07 7.15 7.05
N LYS A 58 22.85 8.47 7.12
CA LYS A 58 23.10 9.42 6.04
C LYS A 58 24.44 10.09 6.27
N GLU A 59 25.34 9.99 5.30
CA GLU A 59 26.62 10.71 5.29
C GLU A 59 26.66 11.74 4.17
N THR A 60 27.17 12.94 4.49
CA THR A 60 27.65 13.87 3.45
C THR A 60 29.16 13.79 3.41
N ARG A 61 29.74 13.59 2.23
CA ARG A 61 31.17 13.49 2.00
C ARG A 61 31.66 14.66 1.12
N GLN A 62 32.83 15.19 1.43
CA GLN A 62 33.54 16.17 0.60
C GLN A 62 34.96 15.69 0.36
N GLY A 63 35.33 15.45 -0.89
CA GLY A 63 36.65 14.91 -1.25
C GLY A 63 36.94 13.56 -0.57
N GLY A 64 35.91 12.71 -0.41
CA GLY A 64 36.00 11.40 0.25
C GLY A 64 35.99 11.43 1.79
N LYS A 65 35.99 12.61 2.41
CA LYS A 65 35.89 12.75 3.88
C LYS A 65 34.45 12.97 4.32
N VAL A 66 33.99 12.27 5.35
CA VAL A 66 32.68 12.50 5.96
C VAL A 66 32.69 13.84 6.69
N VAL A 67 31.78 14.75 6.32
CA VAL A 67 31.66 16.10 6.91
C VAL A 67 30.37 16.28 7.71
N SER A 68 29.36 15.44 7.46
CA SER A 68 28.17 15.32 8.30
C SER A 68 27.68 13.88 8.32
N ALA A 69 27.12 13.45 9.45
CA ALA A 69 26.48 12.15 9.58
C ALA A 69 25.19 12.31 10.39
N LEU A 70 24.14 11.59 9.98
CA LEU A 70 22.85 11.56 10.66
C LEU A 70 22.42 10.11 10.79
N LEU A 71 21.99 9.72 11.98
CA LEU A 71 21.37 8.43 12.24
C LEU A 71 19.86 8.62 12.37
N ASP A 72 19.12 7.90 11.52
CA ASP A 72 17.67 7.78 11.60
C ASP A 72 17.34 6.37 12.07
N VAL A 73 16.56 6.25 13.15
CA VAL A 73 16.10 4.96 13.67
C VAL A 73 14.62 5.07 13.96
N CYS A 74 13.82 4.29 13.24
CA CYS A 74 12.46 3.96 13.59
C CYS A 74 12.43 2.56 14.20
N TYR A 75 11.71 2.38 15.30
CA TYR A 75 11.74 1.13 16.06
C TYR A 75 10.40 0.83 16.72
N SER A 76 10.10 -0.45 16.91
CA SER A 76 8.99 -0.87 17.78
C SER A 76 9.32 -0.56 19.24
N VAL A 77 8.37 0.02 19.99
CA VAL A 77 8.59 0.35 21.42
C VAL A 77 8.76 -0.87 22.32
N SER A 78 8.40 -2.06 21.84
CA SER A 78 8.64 -3.37 22.46
C SER A 78 8.58 -4.48 21.41
N THR A 79 9.13 -5.66 21.68
CA THR A 79 9.09 -6.83 20.77
C THR A 79 7.68 -7.34 20.47
N SER A 80 6.70 -7.04 21.33
CA SER A 80 5.30 -7.46 21.18
C SER A 80 4.36 -6.31 20.76
N SER A 81 4.88 -5.22 20.19
CA SER A 81 4.06 -4.06 19.82
C SER A 81 4.39 -3.54 18.42
N ASP A 82 3.34 -3.25 17.66
CA ASP A 82 3.43 -2.55 16.38
C ASP A 82 3.60 -1.04 16.53
N ARG A 83 3.44 -0.51 17.76
CA ARG A 83 3.63 0.91 18.01
C ARG A 83 5.08 1.29 17.75
N LYS A 84 5.26 2.20 16.80
CA LYS A 84 6.57 2.74 16.45
C LYS A 84 6.89 4.01 17.20
N ASP A 85 8.16 4.23 17.44
CA ASP A 85 8.75 5.52 17.78
C ASP A 85 9.99 5.73 16.89
N ARG A 86 10.44 6.97 16.75
CA ARG A 86 11.55 7.33 15.89
C ARG A 86 12.45 8.32 16.58
N PHE A 87 13.76 8.25 16.34
CA PHE A 87 14.67 9.34 16.65
C PHE A 87 15.57 9.62 15.46
N THR A 88 15.97 10.88 15.33
CA THR A 88 16.97 11.32 14.37
C THR A 88 18.04 12.08 15.13
N ILE A 89 19.29 11.67 14.98
CA ILE A 89 20.43 12.23 15.71
C ILE A 89 21.48 12.68 14.72
N ASP A 90 21.79 13.98 14.73
CA ASP A 90 22.99 14.50 14.09
C ASP A 90 24.22 14.01 14.86
N LEU A 91 25.09 13.28 14.17
CA LEU A 91 26.27 12.67 14.74
C LEU A 91 27.47 13.61 14.58
N LYS A 92 28.05 14.01 15.71
CA LYS A 92 29.35 14.66 15.76
C LYS A 92 30.43 13.66 15.32
N ILE A 93 31.21 14.08 14.34
CA ILE A 93 32.33 13.32 13.78
C ILE A 93 33.62 13.72 14.51
N ASP A 94 34.31 12.74 15.08
CA ASP A 94 35.62 12.90 15.72
C ASP A 94 36.54 11.73 15.29
N GLY A 95 37.24 11.93 14.17
CA GLY A 95 37.95 10.86 13.49
C GLY A 95 37.00 9.75 13.04
N GLU A 96 37.20 8.53 13.53
CA GLU A 96 36.32 7.39 13.29
C GLU A 96 35.07 7.37 14.20
N LYS A 97 35.05 8.19 15.26
CA LYS A 97 33.96 8.19 16.22
C LYS A 97 32.80 9.06 15.73
N LEU A 98 31.60 8.50 15.77
CA LEU A 98 30.34 9.19 15.51
C LEU A 98 29.53 9.20 16.81
N SER A 99 29.17 10.38 17.33
CA SER A 99 28.45 10.46 18.60
C SER A 99 27.41 11.57 18.62
N GLY A 100 26.31 11.33 19.34
CA GLY A 100 25.22 12.30 19.43
C GLY A 100 24.29 11.98 20.59
N SER A 101 23.39 12.90 20.90
CA SER A 101 22.35 12.70 21.90
C SER A 101 21.11 13.52 21.56
N GLY A 102 19.96 13.05 22.00
CA GLY A 102 18.67 13.67 21.70
C GLY A 102 17.53 12.91 22.39
N GLN A 103 16.35 12.95 21.78
CA GLN A 103 15.17 12.26 22.27
C GLN A 103 14.40 11.64 21.10
N SER A 104 13.62 10.61 21.39
CA SER A 104 12.64 10.09 20.43
C SER A 104 11.48 11.07 20.20
N MET A 105 10.79 10.89 19.08
CA MET A 105 9.75 11.79 18.59
C MET A 105 8.48 11.68 19.41
N GLU A 106 8.01 10.46 19.64
CA GLU A 106 6.70 10.20 20.26
C GLU A 106 6.81 10.22 21.78
N ASN A 107 7.65 9.36 22.36
CA ASN A 107 7.74 9.21 23.82
C ASN A 107 8.69 10.19 24.48
N LYS A 108 9.44 10.98 23.70
CA LYS A 108 10.52 11.84 24.21
C LYS A 108 11.57 11.07 25.01
N THR A 109 11.77 9.80 24.66
CA THR A 109 12.72 8.90 25.33
C THR A 109 14.14 9.42 25.09
N PRO A 110 14.97 9.65 26.12
CA PRO A 110 16.36 10.06 25.95
C PRO A 110 17.17 9.06 25.13
N VAL A 111 17.98 9.55 24.21
CA VAL A 111 18.86 8.76 23.33
C VAL A 111 20.28 9.29 23.40
N THR A 112 21.25 8.39 23.54
CA THR A 112 22.68 8.67 23.36
C THR A 112 23.29 7.65 22.42
N VAL A 113 24.04 8.12 21.42
CA VAL A 113 24.66 7.29 20.39
C VAL A 113 26.18 7.48 20.45
N SER A 114 26.92 6.37 20.40
CA SER A 114 28.38 6.37 20.24
C SER A 114 28.78 5.19 19.38
N LEU A 115 29.06 5.46 18.10
CA LEU A 115 29.48 4.49 17.10
C LEU A 115 30.93 4.77 16.67
N ILE A 116 31.58 3.74 16.16
CA ILE A 116 32.90 3.76 15.55
C ILE A 116 32.70 3.29 14.12
N ARG A 117 33.02 4.18 13.17
CA ARG A 117 32.93 3.94 11.73
C ARG A 117 34.30 3.55 11.20
N LYS A 118 34.44 2.33 10.69
CA LYS A 118 35.70 1.84 10.10
C LYS A 118 35.51 1.38 8.66
N GLY A 119 36.54 1.53 7.85
CA GLY A 119 36.53 1.09 6.45
C GLY A 119 36.14 2.17 5.45
N GLY A 120 36.30 1.84 4.17
CA GLY A 120 36.12 2.74 3.03
C GLY A 120 35.04 2.27 2.07
N LYS A 121 35.30 1.17 1.34
CA LYS A 121 34.34 0.56 0.40
C LYS A 121 33.30 -0.32 1.09
N SER A 122 33.74 -1.08 2.09
CA SER A 122 32.90 -1.80 3.04
C SER A 122 33.08 -1.09 4.38
N VAL A 123 31.98 -0.62 4.97
CA VAL A 123 32.02 0.16 6.21
C VAL A 123 31.43 -0.66 7.34
N SER A 124 32.09 -0.66 8.50
CA SER A 124 31.56 -1.23 9.74
C SER A 124 31.16 -0.12 10.70
N PHE A 125 30.07 -0.37 11.42
CA PHE A 125 29.61 0.48 12.52
C PHE A 125 29.51 -0.36 13.79
N ASP A 126 30.40 -0.07 14.75
CA ASP A 126 30.44 -0.74 16.05
C ASP A 126 30.28 0.26 17.17
N GLY A 127 29.57 -0.07 18.24
CA GLY A 127 29.48 0.84 19.37
C GLY A 127 28.32 0.56 20.30
N LYS A 128 27.69 1.63 20.77
CA LYS A 128 26.59 1.55 21.73
C LYS A 128 25.54 2.62 21.48
N ILE A 129 24.29 2.22 21.70
CA ILE A 129 23.14 3.13 21.77
C ILE A 129 22.50 2.95 23.14
N MET A 130 22.28 4.06 23.86
CA MET A 130 21.52 4.09 25.10
C MET A 130 20.16 4.70 24.80
N LEU A 131 19.09 3.94 25.01
CA LEU A 131 17.70 4.34 24.78
C LEU A 131 16.93 4.20 26.09
N GLY A 132 16.47 5.31 26.67
CA GLY A 132 15.67 5.27 27.91
C GLY A 132 16.39 4.63 29.11
N GLY A 133 17.73 4.64 29.11
CA GLY A 133 18.55 3.97 30.12
C GLY A 133 18.93 2.53 29.78
N HIS A 134 18.36 1.94 28.72
CA HIS A 134 18.77 0.62 28.22
C HIS A 134 19.97 0.77 27.28
N LEU A 135 21.09 0.15 27.63
CA LEU A 135 22.32 0.17 26.83
C LEU A 135 22.37 -1.05 25.90
N THR A 136 22.42 -0.80 24.60
CA THR A 136 22.54 -1.82 23.57
C THR A 136 23.88 -1.70 22.86
N SER A 137 24.56 -2.83 22.65
CA SER A 137 25.75 -2.91 21.79
C SER A 137 25.33 -2.96 20.32
N VAL A 138 25.99 -2.16 19.48
CA VAL A 138 25.79 -2.15 18.03
C VAL A 138 26.96 -2.87 17.37
N SER A 139 26.66 -3.77 16.44
CA SER A 139 27.63 -4.47 15.61
C SER A 139 27.04 -4.64 14.21
N SER A 140 27.43 -3.77 13.29
CA SER A 140 27.01 -3.82 11.89
C SER A 140 28.24 -3.94 10.99
N PRO A 141 28.75 -5.16 10.74
CA PRO A 141 29.85 -5.36 9.82
C PRO A 141 29.39 -5.23 8.36
N ASP A 142 30.33 -4.86 7.49
CA ASP A 142 30.19 -4.97 6.03
C ASP A 142 28.99 -4.28 5.35
N ASN A 143 28.76 -3.02 5.67
CA ASN A 143 27.71 -2.21 5.06
C ASN A 143 28.18 -1.55 3.76
N SER A 144 27.40 -1.72 2.70
CA SER A 144 27.51 -0.95 1.45
C SER A 144 26.65 0.31 1.53
N ASP A 145 27.08 1.38 0.85
CA ASP A 145 26.27 2.58 0.68
C ASP A 145 25.60 2.66 -0.69
N VAL A 146 24.43 3.28 -0.71
CA VAL A 146 23.69 3.67 -1.91
C VAL A 146 23.69 5.18 -2.05
N ASP A 147 23.46 5.67 -3.26
CA ASP A 147 23.29 7.11 -3.47
C ASP A 147 21.87 7.59 -3.07
N GLU A 148 21.67 8.92 -3.04
CA GLU A 148 20.38 9.51 -2.70
C GLU A 148 19.24 9.01 -3.60
N LYS A 149 19.47 8.85 -4.90
CA LYS A 149 18.41 8.46 -5.82
C LYS A 149 17.98 7.01 -5.57
N GLU A 150 18.94 6.11 -5.42
CA GLU A 150 18.70 4.71 -5.08
C GLU A 150 18.00 4.58 -3.73
N PHE A 151 18.44 5.36 -2.73
CA PHE A 151 17.78 5.40 -1.43
C PHE A 151 16.32 5.84 -1.56
N GLN A 152 16.04 6.97 -2.22
CA GLN A 152 14.66 7.45 -2.39
C GLN A 152 13.78 6.43 -3.13
N GLN A 153 14.30 5.75 -4.14
CA GLN A 153 13.58 4.68 -4.83
C GLN A 153 13.26 3.50 -3.92
N SER A 154 14.13 3.18 -2.95
CA SER A 154 13.87 2.14 -1.94
C SER A 154 12.85 2.55 -0.87
N GLN A 155 12.58 3.86 -0.72
CA GLN A 155 11.63 4.40 0.26
C GLN A 155 10.21 4.59 -0.31
N VAL A 156 10.00 4.38 -1.61
CA VAL A 156 8.67 4.52 -2.21
C VAL A 156 7.79 3.38 -1.72
N VAL A 157 6.88 3.70 -0.81
CA VAL A 157 5.72 2.86 -0.51
C VAL A 157 4.66 3.17 -1.57
N ASP A 158 4.20 2.13 -2.26
CA ASP A 158 3.11 2.23 -3.21
C ASP A 158 1.80 2.39 -2.43
N ASP A 159 1.55 3.62 -1.97
CA ASP A 159 0.25 4.04 -1.50
C ASP A 159 -0.64 4.16 -2.75
N ASP A 160 -1.15 3.03 -3.23
CA ASP A 160 -2.01 2.88 -4.41
C ASP A 160 -3.30 3.70 -4.27
N LEU A 161 -3.21 5.03 -4.37
CA LEU A 161 -4.28 5.99 -4.15
C LEU A 161 -4.55 6.73 -5.47
N SER A 162 -5.71 6.45 -6.03
CA SER A 162 -6.23 7.11 -7.22
C SER A 162 -7.36 8.07 -6.85
N GLU A 163 -7.12 9.37 -6.97
CA GLU A 163 -8.13 10.39 -6.66
C GLU A 163 -9.31 10.45 -7.64
N ALA A 164 -9.09 10.00 -8.88
CA ALA A 164 -10.04 10.04 -9.97
C ALA A 164 -9.74 8.92 -10.99
N PRO A 165 -9.88 7.64 -10.59
CA PRO A 165 -9.66 6.53 -11.49
C PRO A 165 -10.68 6.59 -12.64
N LYS A 166 -10.25 6.19 -13.83
CA LYS A 166 -11.13 6.15 -15.02
C LYS A 166 -12.28 5.15 -14.83
N ASP A 167 -11.98 4.02 -14.23
CA ASP A 167 -12.86 2.90 -13.93
C ASP A 167 -12.25 2.08 -12.77
N PHE A 168 -12.94 1.01 -12.35
CA PHE A 168 -12.53 0.16 -11.23
C PHE A 168 -11.71 -1.06 -11.66
N THR A 169 -10.99 -0.99 -12.79
CA THR A 169 -10.15 -2.12 -13.25
C THR A 169 -8.81 -2.22 -12.52
N GLN A 170 -8.36 -1.15 -11.86
CA GLN A 170 -7.09 -1.09 -11.11
C GLN A 170 -7.27 -0.81 -9.62
N VAL A 171 -8.47 -0.36 -9.21
CA VAL A 171 -8.81 -0.05 -7.83
C VAL A 171 -10.18 -0.61 -7.52
N SER A 172 -10.46 -0.90 -6.25
CA SER A 172 -11.75 -1.46 -5.83
C SER A 172 -12.78 -0.36 -5.56
N PRO A 173 -14.05 -0.52 -5.97
CA PRO A 173 -15.06 0.53 -5.84
C PRO A 173 -15.44 0.88 -4.39
N GLN A 174 -15.28 -0.07 -3.48
CA GLN A 174 -15.54 0.12 -2.04
C GLN A 174 -14.30 0.52 -1.24
N SER A 175 -13.11 0.37 -1.80
CA SER A 175 -11.85 0.62 -1.09
C SER A 175 -11.41 2.06 -1.27
N VAL A 176 -11.30 2.77 -0.16
CA VAL A 176 -10.96 4.19 -0.11
C VAL A 176 -9.76 4.40 0.81
N ALA A 177 -8.89 5.29 0.40
CA ALA A 177 -7.76 5.74 1.19
C ALA A 177 -7.77 7.27 1.33
N VAL A 178 -7.33 7.75 2.49
CA VAL A 178 -7.10 9.17 2.75
C VAL A 178 -5.72 9.35 3.35
N ARG A 179 -4.90 10.16 2.67
CA ARG A 179 -3.61 10.64 3.18
C ARG A 179 -3.84 11.94 3.93
N VAL A 180 -3.42 11.99 5.19
CA VAL A 180 -3.64 13.11 6.10
C VAL A 180 -2.38 13.40 6.90
N LYS A 181 -2.14 14.66 7.24
CA LYS A 181 -1.09 15.03 8.18
C LYS A 181 -1.28 14.34 9.53
N ARG A 182 -0.20 13.88 10.14
CA ARG A 182 -0.25 13.09 11.38
C ARG A 182 -0.93 13.81 12.54
N GLU A 183 -0.73 15.11 12.67
CA GLU A 183 -1.38 15.92 13.69
C GLU A 183 -2.92 15.96 13.57
N ASN A 184 -3.46 15.70 12.38
CA ASN A 184 -4.91 15.67 12.11
C ASN A 184 -5.49 14.24 12.09
N PHE A 185 -4.66 13.20 12.09
CA PHE A 185 -5.09 11.81 11.89
C PHE A 185 -6.14 11.36 12.93
N ALA A 186 -5.89 11.62 14.22
CA ALA A 186 -6.80 11.19 15.27
C ALA A 186 -8.18 11.89 15.20
N GLU A 187 -8.23 13.15 14.77
CA GLU A 187 -9.48 13.88 14.56
C GLU A 187 -10.23 13.36 13.33
N LEU A 188 -9.51 13.05 12.26
CA LEU A 188 -10.09 12.41 11.07
C LEU A 188 -10.72 11.06 11.39
N VAL A 189 -10.01 10.17 12.10
CA VAL A 189 -10.55 8.87 12.51
C VAL A 189 -11.78 9.03 13.41
N LYS A 190 -11.79 10.05 14.29
CA LYS A 190 -12.98 10.35 15.11
C LYS A 190 -14.16 10.84 14.28
N SER A 191 -13.94 11.63 13.22
CA SER A 191 -15.01 12.16 12.37
C SER A 191 -15.70 11.08 11.53
N LEU A 192 -15.02 9.95 11.29
CA LEU A 192 -15.57 8.78 10.61
C LEU A 192 -16.49 7.92 11.48
N LYS A 193 -16.53 8.14 12.80
CA LYS A 193 -17.43 7.40 13.69
C LYS A 193 -18.89 7.68 13.31
N GLY A 194 -19.67 6.61 13.14
CA GLY A 194 -21.07 6.70 12.73
C GLY A 194 -21.30 6.99 11.25
N GLN A 195 -20.24 7.10 10.43
CA GLN A 195 -20.36 7.30 8.97
C GLN A 195 -20.54 5.98 8.20
N ASN A 196 -20.84 4.86 8.88
CA ASN A 196 -20.92 3.52 8.28
C ASN A 196 -19.69 3.21 7.41
N VAL A 197 -18.49 3.28 7.97
CA VAL A 197 -17.27 2.87 7.28
C VAL A 197 -16.61 1.74 8.05
N GLN A 198 -15.93 0.85 7.34
CA GLN A 198 -15.14 -0.23 7.95
C GLN A 198 -13.66 0.12 7.82
N ILE A 199 -13.02 0.48 8.93
CA ILE A 199 -11.61 0.91 8.95
C ILE A 199 -10.69 -0.33 8.93
N ALA A 200 -9.67 -0.29 8.08
CA ALA A 200 -8.60 -1.27 8.08
C ALA A 200 -7.69 -1.00 9.29
N LEU A 201 -7.71 -1.91 10.29
CA LEU A 201 -7.06 -1.71 11.59
C LEU A 201 -5.55 -1.49 11.48
N ASP A 202 -4.91 -2.17 10.52
CA ASP A 202 -3.48 -2.06 10.21
C ASP A 202 -3.09 -0.65 9.74
N SER A 203 -4.02 0.12 9.14
CA SER A 203 -3.78 1.52 8.75
C SER A 203 -3.89 2.53 9.91
N ILE A 204 -4.34 2.10 11.10
CA ILE A 204 -4.41 2.95 12.29
C ILE A 204 -3.04 3.09 12.96
N ALA A 205 -2.25 2.02 12.98
CA ALA A 205 -0.91 2.03 13.56
C ALA A 205 -0.01 2.96 12.74
N THR A 206 0.65 3.92 13.41
CA THR A 206 1.65 4.75 12.76
C THR A 206 2.90 3.92 12.46
N ASP A 207 3.25 3.80 11.19
CA ASP A 207 4.46 3.11 10.73
C ASP A 207 5.66 4.07 10.60
N CYS A 208 6.81 3.52 10.17
CA CYS A 208 8.03 4.29 10.00
C CYS A 208 7.93 5.33 8.88
N ASN A 209 7.17 5.03 7.81
CA ASN A 209 6.96 5.95 6.71
C ASN A 209 6.18 7.17 7.17
N ALA A 210 5.10 6.97 7.95
CA ALA A 210 4.34 8.06 8.53
C ALA A 210 5.20 8.90 9.49
N LEU A 211 6.01 8.26 10.34
CA LEU A 211 6.94 8.98 11.23
C LEU A 211 7.97 9.82 10.45
N ARG A 212 8.34 9.42 9.23
CA ARG A 212 9.30 10.13 8.36
C ARG A 212 8.65 11.22 7.51
N SER A 213 7.52 10.95 6.88
CA SER A 213 6.82 11.88 5.98
C SER A 213 6.02 12.94 6.73
N GLY A 214 5.58 12.63 7.96
CA GLY A 214 4.61 13.46 8.68
C GLY A 214 3.17 13.28 8.19
N GLU A 215 2.92 12.32 7.29
CA GLU A 215 1.61 12.01 6.71
C GLU A 215 1.27 10.54 6.98
N GLN A 216 0.01 10.24 7.29
CA GLN A 216 -0.48 8.89 7.51
C GLN A 216 -1.62 8.58 6.55
N VAL A 217 -1.64 7.37 6.01
CA VAL A 217 -2.70 6.89 5.12
C VAL A 217 -3.66 6.02 5.92
N LEU A 218 -4.91 6.46 6.03
CA LEU A 218 -6.00 5.65 6.57
C LEU A 218 -6.70 4.92 5.41
N ARG A 219 -6.81 3.60 5.50
CA ARG A 219 -7.56 2.77 4.56
C ARG A 219 -8.87 2.31 5.18
N PHE A 220 -9.93 2.34 4.41
CA PHE A 220 -11.25 1.88 4.86
C PHE A 220 -12.13 1.46 3.68
N PHE A 221 -13.14 0.66 4.00
CA PHE A 221 -14.17 0.22 3.08
C PHE A 221 -15.45 1.02 3.31
N VAL A 222 -16.12 1.39 2.22
CA VAL A 222 -17.39 2.11 2.22
C VAL A 222 -18.25 1.66 1.04
N ASP A 223 -19.57 1.64 1.23
CA ASP A 223 -20.55 1.39 0.17
C ASP A 223 -20.20 2.23 -1.09
N PRO A 224 -19.99 1.59 -2.26
CA PRO A 224 -19.67 2.30 -3.50
C PRO A 224 -20.64 3.43 -3.85
N ALA A 225 -21.91 3.32 -3.47
CA ALA A 225 -22.90 4.38 -3.69
C ALA A 225 -22.64 5.64 -2.83
N ARG A 226 -21.91 5.50 -1.72
CA ARG A 226 -21.53 6.59 -0.82
C ARG A 226 -20.09 7.06 -1.01
N ALA A 227 -19.22 6.22 -1.58
CA ALA A 227 -17.79 6.51 -1.74
C ALA A 227 -17.51 7.89 -2.38
N PRO A 228 -18.14 8.30 -3.51
CA PRO A 228 -17.83 9.59 -4.12
C PRO A 228 -18.14 10.79 -3.22
N GLY A 229 -19.27 10.74 -2.49
CA GLY A 229 -19.68 11.80 -1.58
C GLY A 229 -18.77 11.89 -0.35
N LEU A 230 -18.38 10.74 0.21
CA LEU A 230 -17.45 10.68 1.34
C LEU A 230 -16.07 11.21 0.92
N ILE A 231 -15.54 10.79 -0.23
CA ILE A 231 -14.25 11.29 -0.75
C ILE A 231 -14.30 12.81 -0.94
N ALA A 232 -15.36 13.34 -1.55
CA ALA A 232 -15.53 14.78 -1.71
C ALA A 232 -15.51 15.53 -0.36
N SER A 233 -16.17 14.99 0.66
CA SER A 233 -16.11 15.54 2.03
C SER A 233 -14.71 15.46 2.62
N LEU A 234 -14.01 14.34 2.48
CA LEU A 234 -12.67 14.13 3.01
C LEU A 234 -11.65 15.10 2.40
N LYS A 235 -11.73 15.37 1.09
CA LYS A 235 -10.85 16.35 0.42
C LYS A 235 -10.96 17.77 0.99
N THR A 236 -12.04 18.09 1.70
CA THR A 236 -12.24 19.38 2.36
C THR A 236 -11.88 19.39 3.84
N ALA A 237 -11.54 18.23 4.41
CA ALA A 237 -11.20 18.12 5.82
C ALA A 237 -9.79 18.67 6.11
N SER A 238 -9.61 19.23 7.30
CA SER A 238 -8.33 19.80 7.73
C SER A 238 -7.21 18.75 7.71
N GLY A 239 -6.06 19.13 7.16
CA GLY A 239 -4.87 18.28 7.11
C GLY A 239 -4.92 17.16 6.08
N VAL A 240 -6.03 16.96 5.34
CA VAL A 240 -6.08 15.98 4.26
C VAL A 240 -5.24 16.48 3.09
N VAL A 241 -4.34 15.61 2.63
CA VAL A 241 -3.42 15.84 1.52
C VAL A 241 -3.98 15.24 0.23
N ALA A 242 -4.54 14.03 0.32
CA ALA A 242 -5.20 13.35 -0.79
C ALA A 242 -6.28 12.40 -0.28
N ALA A 243 -7.33 12.17 -1.07
CA ALA A 243 -8.34 11.16 -0.79
C ALA A 243 -8.85 10.56 -2.11
N GLY A 244 -8.99 9.24 -2.16
CA GLY A 244 -9.32 8.54 -3.39
C GLY A 244 -9.59 7.06 -3.17
N TRP A 245 -9.71 6.33 -4.28
CA TRP A 245 -9.85 4.88 -4.29
C TRP A 245 -8.48 4.21 -4.24
N THR A 246 -8.46 2.97 -3.77
CA THR A 246 -7.26 2.14 -3.69
C THR A 246 -7.57 0.70 -4.07
N SER A 247 -6.56 -0.13 -4.29
CA SER A 247 -6.74 -1.58 -4.40
C SER A 247 -7.51 -2.15 -3.21
N GLY A 248 -8.22 -3.24 -3.47
CA GLY A 248 -9.07 -3.89 -2.48
C GLY A 248 -9.20 -5.37 -2.73
N THR A 249 -10.20 -5.96 -2.11
CA THR A 249 -10.42 -7.42 -2.06
C THR A 249 -11.02 -8.00 -3.33
N TYR A 250 -11.50 -7.18 -4.26
CA TYR A 250 -12.15 -7.64 -5.48
C TYR A 250 -11.26 -7.41 -6.70
N ASP A 251 -10.85 -8.51 -7.34
CA ASP A 251 -10.20 -8.52 -8.65
C ASP A 251 -11.21 -8.59 -9.79
N MET A 252 -10.73 -8.43 -11.02
CA MET A 252 -11.58 -8.44 -12.21
C MET A 252 -11.93 -9.84 -12.73
N GLU A 253 -11.28 -10.90 -12.25
CA GLU A 253 -11.42 -12.26 -12.80
C GLU A 253 -12.85 -12.79 -12.64
N ARG A 254 -13.49 -12.42 -11.52
CA ARG A 254 -14.86 -12.82 -11.17
C ARG A 254 -15.88 -11.70 -11.38
N ALA A 255 -15.54 -10.73 -12.23
CA ALA A 255 -16.39 -9.59 -12.52
C ALA A 255 -17.31 -9.81 -13.73
N ILE A 256 -18.56 -9.38 -13.61
CA ILE A 256 -19.55 -9.35 -14.70
C ILE A 256 -20.07 -7.92 -14.87
N ARG A 257 -19.91 -7.34 -16.06
CA ARG A 257 -20.43 -6.02 -16.40
C ARG A 257 -21.74 -6.13 -17.15
N PHE A 258 -22.77 -5.41 -16.71
CA PHE A 258 -24.10 -5.47 -17.30
C PHE A 258 -24.74 -4.09 -17.37
N ALA A 259 -25.84 -3.96 -18.14
CA ALA A 259 -26.58 -2.71 -18.21
C ALA A 259 -27.28 -2.43 -16.88
N ALA A 260 -27.17 -1.19 -16.38
CA ALA A 260 -27.83 -0.78 -15.15
C ALA A 260 -29.35 -0.95 -15.27
N GLY A 261 -29.94 -0.39 -16.35
CA GLY A 261 -31.34 -0.61 -16.74
C GLY A 261 -32.32 -0.73 -15.56
N ASP A 262 -33.12 -1.80 -15.56
CA ASP A 262 -34.11 -2.09 -14.51
C ASP A 262 -33.49 -2.63 -13.20
N TRP A 263 -32.16 -2.73 -13.09
CA TRP A 263 -31.47 -3.06 -11.83
C TRP A 263 -31.24 -1.82 -10.98
N SER A 264 -31.39 -0.62 -11.56
CA SER A 264 -31.29 0.65 -10.85
C SER A 264 -32.66 1.34 -10.79
N GLN A 265 -33.05 1.80 -9.61
CA GLN A 265 -34.24 2.61 -9.39
C GLN A 265 -33.82 3.97 -8.82
N ALA A 266 -34.20 5.06 -9.49
CA ALA A 266 -33.81 6.43 -9.12
C ALA A 266 -32.29 6.61 -8.92
N GLY A 267 -31.48 5.92 -9.74
CA GLY A 267 -30.01 5.99 -9.69
C GLY A 267 -29.37 5.15 -8.59
N LYS A 268 -30.13 4.31 -7.87
CA LYS A 268 -29.63 3.38 -6.85
C LYS A 268 -29.93 1.94 -7.21
N LEU A 269 -29.03 1.02 -6.87
CA LEU A 269 -29.26 -0.41 -7.04
C LEU A 269 -30.53 -0.85 -6.31
N ASN A 270 -31.41 -1.58 -6.99
CA ASN A 270 -32.50 -2.31 -6.34
C ASN A 270 -31.93 -3.58 -5.68
N ARG A 271 -31.53 -3.44 -4.42
CA ARG A 271 -30.88 -4.50 -3.62
C ARG A 271 -31.73 -5.76 -3.51
N ASP A 272 -33.05 -5.65 -3.35
CA ASP A 272 -33.94 -6.81 -3.20
C ASP A 272 -34.05 -7.63 -4.50
N LYS A 273 -34.25 -6.93 -5.62
CA LYS A 273 -34.29 -7.55 -6.96
C LYS A 273 -32.95 -8.21 -7.26
N PHE A 274 -31.84 -7.53 -6.98
CA PHE A 274 -30.49 -8.07 -7.20
C PHE A 274 -30.23 -9.30 -6.34
N THR A 275 -30.54 -9.24 -5.04
CA THR A 275 -30.40 -10.35 -4.10
C THR A 275 -31.19 -11.56 -4.58
N SER A 276 -32.48 -11.37 -4.90
CA SER A 276 -33.37 -12.44 -5.34
C SER A 276 -32.88 -13.13 -6.62
N ALA A 277 -32.38 -12.35 -7.58
CA ALA A 277 -31.81 -12.88 -8.82
C ALA A 277 -30.55 -13.70 -8.52
N LEU A 278 -29.61 -13.14 -7.78
CA LEU A 278 -28.32 -13.79 -7.52
C LEU A 278 -28.48 -15.08 -6.70
N THR A 279 -29.32 -15.08 -5.66
CA THR A 279 -29.59 -16.29 -4.86
C THR A 279 -30.29 -17.37 -5.67
N THR A 280 -31.19 -16.99 -6.60
CA THR A 280 -31.90 -17.95 -7.47
C THR A 280 -30.96 -18.61 -8.46
N ILE A 281 -30.07 -17.83 -9.07
CA ILE A 281 -29.03 -18.35 -9.99
C ILE A 281 -28.11 -19.29 -9.23
N ALA A 282 -27.60 -18.86 -8.07
CA ALA A 282 -26.68 -19.63 -7.25
C ALA A 282 -27.31 -20.95 -6.78
N ALA A 283 -28.57 -20.91 -6.31
CA ALA A 283 -29.33 -22.10 -5.92
C ALA A 283 -29.43 -23.12 -7.06
N LYS A 284 -29.69 -22.66 -8.29
CA LYS A 284 -29.77 -23.53 -9.47
C LYS A 284 -28.42 -24.12 -9.85
N VAL A 285 -27.37 -23.31 -9.89
CA VAL A 285 -26.00 -23.76 -10.25
C VAL A 285 -25.49 -24.76 -9.23
N MET A 286 -25.70 -24.48 -7.94
CA MET A 286 -25.12 -25.26 -6.84
C MET A 286 -26.02 -26.42 -6.38
N GLY A 287 -27.21 -26.58 -6.96
CA GLY A 287 -28.18 -27.60 -6.53
C GLY A 287 -28.61 -27.43 -5.08
N ALA A 288 -28.73 -26.19 -4.62
CA ALA A 288 -28.95 -25.82 -3.23
C ALA A 288 -30.22 -24.96 -3.05
N LYS A 289 -30.62 -24.71 -1.82
CA LYS A 289 -31.75 -23.84 -1.46
C LYS A 289 -31.25 -22.56 -0.79
N PRO A 290 -31.75 -21.37 -1.14
CA PRO A 290 -31.44 -20.15 -0.41
C PRO A 290 -31.80 -20.27 1.08
N ALA A 291 -30.93 -19.79 1.95
CA ALA A 291 -31.13 -19.81 3.41
C ALA A 291 -31.16 -18.40 3.99
N THR A 292 -30.08 -17.63 3.84
CA THR A 292 -29.99 -16.24 4.34
C THR A 292 -29.41 -15.29 3.30
N SER A 293 -29.71 -14.00 3.43
CA SER A 293 -29.06 -12.93 2.68
C SER A 293 -29.02 -11.65 3.52
N VAL A 294 -27.87 -10.97 3.53
CA VAL A 294 -27.62 -9.77 4.33
C VAL A 294 -26.75 -8.80 3.53
N TRP A 295 -27.13 -7.53 3.52
CA TRP A 295 -26.29 -6.44 3.03
C TRP A 295 -25.51 -5.81 4.18
N ASN A 296 -24.23 -5.59 3.97
CA ASN A 296 -23.41 -4.78 4.86
C ASN A 296 -23.58 -3.30 4.45
N ASP A 297 -24.26 -2.50 5.27
CA ASP A 297 -24.48 -1.07 4.96
C ASP A 297 -23.20 -0.22 5.05
N ALA A 298 -22.15 -0.74 5.69
CA ALA A 298 -20.86 -0.09 5.70
C ALA A 298 -20.13 -0.28 4.37
N THR A 299 -20.00 -1.52 3.87
CA THR A 299 -19.19 -1.85 2.68
C THR A 299 -19.99 -1.92 1.38
N GLY A 300 -21.31 -2.10 1.46
CA GLY A 300 -22.17 -2.37 0.30
C GLY A 300 -22.10 -3.80 -0.21
N GLU A 301 -21.45 -4.72 0.51
CA GLU A 301 -21.38 -6.14 0.14
C GLU A 301 -22.68 -6.88 0.48
N LEU A 302 -23.08 -7.80 -0.39
CA LEU A 302 -24.13 -8.78 -0.17
C LEU A 302 -23.49 -10.11 0.21
N THR A 303 -23.78 -10.62 1.39
CA THR A 303 -23.47 -12.00 1.79
C THR A 303 -24.75 -12.81 1.78
N PHE A 304 -24.76 -13.96 1.11
CA PHE A 304 -25.89 -14.88 1.14
C PHE A 304 -25.42 -16.32 1.26
N THR A 305 -26.29 -17.14 1.85
CA THR A 305 -26.03 -18.56 2.08
C THR A 305 -27.03 -19.45 1.36
N LEU A 306 -26.55 -20.60 0.90
CA LEU A 306 -27.36 -21.67 0.35
C LEU A 306 -27.12 -22.95 1.14
N LYS A 307 -28.11 -23.82 1.23
CA LYS A 307 -28.01 -25.11 1.91
C LYS A 307 -28.35 -26.26 0.98
N ARG A 308 -27.56 -27.34 1.06
CA ARG A 308 -27.81 -28.61 0.37
C ARG A 308 -27.36 -29.80 1.24
N PRO A 309 -27.84 -31.02 0.97
CA PRO A 309 -27.27 -32.21 1.60
C PRO A 309 -25.78 -32.34 1.27
N SER A 310 -24.95 -32.55 2.29
CA SER A 310 -23.51 -32.73 2.13
C SER A 310 -23.22 -34.00 1.36
N GLN A 311 -22.33 -33.91 0.37
CA GLN A 311 -21.88 -35.05 -0.42
C GLN A 311 -20.70 -35.81 0.22
N LEU A 312 -20.11 -35.28 1.30
CA LEU A 312 -18.93 -35.86 1.96
C LEU A 312 -19.23 -37.22 2.60
N ALA A 313 -20.41 -37.33 3.23
CA ALA A 313 -20.88 -38.55 3.86
C ALA A 313 -22.42 -38.62 3.80
N PRO A 314 -23.01 -39.01 2.65
CA PRO A 314 -24.46 -38.94 2.44
C PRO A 314 -25.29 -39.74 3.45
N ALA A 315 -24.72 -40.78 4.07
CA ALA A 315 -25.39 -41.59 5.08
C ALA A 315 -25.56 -40.90 6.44
N LEU A 316 -24.93 -39.74 6.65
CA LEU A 316 -24.97 -39.00 7.92
C LEU A 316 -25.97 -37.84 7.92
N ASP A 317 -26.73 -37.64 6.83
CA ASP A 317 -27.72 -36.57 6.69
C ASP A 317 -27.19 -35.17 7.04
N LEU A 318 -25.89 -34.95 6.79
CA LEU A 318 -25.23 -33.67 7.07
C LEU A 318 -25.68 -32.60 6.09
N THR A 319 -25.66 -31.36 6.53
CA THR A 319 -25.97 -30.19 5.70
C THR A 319 -24.68 -29.45 5.34
N GLU A 320 -24.52 -29.14 4.06
CA GLU A 320 -23.49 -28.23 3.56
C GLU A 320 -24.12 -26.84 3.38
N THR A 321 -23.54 -25.85 4.06
CA THR A 321 -23.84 -24.43 3.90
C THR A 321 -22.78 -23.81 3.00
N LEU A 322 -23.21 -23.23 1.88
CA LEU A 322 -22.39 -22.49 0.94
C LEU A 322 -22.57 -21.00 1.21
N GLU A 323 -21.49 -20.27 1.46
CA GLU A 323 -21.52 -18.82 1.65
C GLU A 323 -20.88 -18.13 0.44
N ILE A 324 -21.57 -17.12 -0.09
CA ILE A 324 -21.13 -16.35 -1.25
C ILE A 324 -21.25 -14.86 -0.91
N THR A 325 -20.21 -14.10 -1.24
CA THR A 325 -20.20 -12.64 -1.17
C THR A 325 -20.27 -12.05 -2.58
N ALA A 326 -20.90 -10.89 -2.70
CA ALA A 326 -20.96 -10.14 -3.94
C ALA A 326 -20.93 -8.63 -3.67
N LEU A 327 -20.22 -7.90 -4.51
CA LEU A 327 -20.24 -6.43 -4.52
C LEU A 327 -20.80 -5.95 -5.85
N VAL A 328 -21.62 -4.90 -5.82
CA VAL A 328 -22.14 -4.26 -7.03
C VAL A 328 -21.91 -2.77 -6.98
N SER A 329 -21.37 -2.23 -8.07
CA SER A 329 -21.12 -0.80 -8.23
C SER A 329 -21.32 -0.39 -9.69
N PRO A 330 -21.59 0.89 -9.97
CA PRO A 330 -21.30 1.46 -11.28
C PRO A 330 -19.87 1.13 -11.75
N ASP A 331 -19.68 0.99 -13.07
CA ASP A 331 -18.37 0.61 -13.63
C ASP A 331 -17.27 1.67 -13.49
N LYS A 332 -17.62 2.88 -13.05
CA LYS A 332 -16.71 4.00 -12.82
C LYS A 332 -17.19 4.92 -11.69
N PRO A 333 -16.29 5.73 -11.10
CA PRO A 333 -16.68 6.76 -10.13
C PRO A 333 -17.72 7.74 -10.69
N GLY A 334 -18.63 8.19 -9.82
CA GLY A 334 -19.65 9.19 -10.19
C GLY A 334 -20.86 8.65 -10.95
N GLY A 335 -20.91 7.34 -11.23
CA GLY A 335 -22.08 6.67 -11.82
C GLY A 335 -21.92 6.35 -13.31
N SER A 336 -22.78 5.44 -13.79
CA SER A 336 -22.71 4.90 -15.15
C SER A 336 -24.04 4.26 -15.56
N ASP A 337 -24.25 4.10 -16.86
CA ASP A 337 -25.31 3.26 -17.42
C ASP A 337 -25.00 1.75 -17.32
N ARG A 338 -23.81 1.42 -16.82
CA ARG A 338 -23.33 0.06 -16.58
C ARG A 338 -23.03 -0.19 -15.10
N LEU A 339 -23.34 -1.39 -14.66
CA LEU A 339 -22.96 -1.93 -13.37
C LEU A 339 -21.93 -3.04 -13.56
N ILE A 340 -21.14 -3.29 -12.54
CA ILE A 340 -20.31 -4.48 -12.41
C ILE A 340 -20.73 -5.18 -11.12
N VAL A 341 -20.90 -6.50 -11.20
CA VAL A 341 -20.91 -7.37 -10.03
C VAL A 341 -19.57 -8.07 -9.93
N TRP A 342 -18.96 -8.03 -8.75
CA TRP A 342 -17.80 -8.84 -8.38
C TRP A 342 -18.28 -9.96 -7.47
N LEU A 343 -18.04 -11.21 -7.86
CA LEU A 343 -18.41 -12.38 -7.07
C LEU A 343 -17.22 -12.89 -6.28
N GLY A 344 -17.38 -13.06 -4.98
CA GLY A 344 -16.41 -13.77 -4.15
C GLY A 344 -16.30 -15.24 -4.54
N VAL A 345 -15.21 -15.88 -4.09
CA VAL A 345 -15.08 -17.33 -4.12
C VAL A 345 -16.00 -17.91 -3.05
N PRO A 346 -16.91 -18.86 -3.40
CA PRO A 346 -17.77 -19.50 -2.42
C PRO A 346 -16.94 -20.26 -1.37
N SER A 347 -17.32 -20.13 -0.11
CA SER A 347 -16.84 -21.02 0.95
C SER A 347 -17.92 -22.04 1.32
N SER A 348 -17.52 -23.17 1.87
CA SER A 348 -18.44 -24.25 2.25
C SER A 348 -18.16 -24.74 3.66
N LYS A 349 -19.21 -24.94 4.45
CA LYS A 349 -19.16 -25.51 5.80
C LYS A 349 -20.12 -26.67 5.91
N THR A 350 -19.67 -27.81 6.45
CA THR A 350 -20.53 -28.96 6.73
C THR A 350 -20.90 -29.02 8.21
N THR A 351 -22.19 -29.17 8.52
CA THR A 351 -22.74 -29.21 9.87
C THR A 351 -23.82 -30.28 10.00
N ASP A 352 -23.93 -30.88 11.18
CA ASP A 352 -25.10 -31.68 11.55
C ASP A 352 -26.23 -30.72 11.98
N GLU A 353 -27.23 -30.57 11.11
CA GLU A 353 -28.43 -29.76 11.36
C GLU A 353 -29.68 -30.64 11.54
N THR A 354 -29.50 -31.92 11.89
CA THR A 354 -30.61 -32.82 12.19
C THR A 354 -31.38 -32.32 13.43
N ALA A 355 -32.57 -32.89 13.71
CA ALA A 355 -33.37 -32.47 14.85
C ALA A 355 -32.65 -32.62 16.20
N ASN A 356 -31.65 -33.51 16.29
CA ASN A 356 -30.81 -33.74 17.48
C ASN A 356 -29.33 -33.83 17.08
N PRO A 357 -28.65 -32.71 16.76
CA PRO A 357 -27.27 -32.74 16.28
C PRO A 357 -26.34 -33.47 17.24
N GLN A 358 -25.59 -34.45 16.75
CA GLN A 358 -24.62 -35.25 17.53
C GLN A 358 -23.18 -35.05 17.06
N LEU A 359 -22.97 -34.47 15.87
CA LEU A 359 -21.64 -34.31 15.28
C LEU A 359 -21.19 -32.85 15.27
N GLN A 360 -19.95 -32.63 15.68
CA GLN A 360 -19.23 -31.37 15.53
C GLN A 360 -17.95 -31.64 14.75
N PHE A 361 -17.68 -30.77 13.79
CA PHE A 361 -16.50 -30.86 12.94
C PHE A 361 -15.56 -29.72 13.30
N SER A 362 -14.29 -30.05 13.55
CA SER A 362 -13.24 -29.03 13.66
C SER A 362 -12.87 -28.55 12.26
N GLU A 363 -12.98 -27.26 12.02
CA GLU A 363 -12.37 -26.63 10.84
C GLU A 363 -10.84 -26.67 11.05
N SER A 364 -10.10 -27.36 10.19
CA SER A 364 -8.64 -27.36 10.27
C SER A 364 -8.13 -26.01 9.79
N SER A 365 -8.00 -25.06 10.71
CA SER A 365 -7.39 -23.75 10.46
C SER A 365 -5.88 -23.93 10.24
N GLY A 366 -5.44 -24.10 9.00
CA GLY A 366 -4.00 -24.27 8.72
C GLY A 366 -3.66 -24.62 7.28
N GLY A 367 -3.70 -23.62 6.42
CA GLY A 367 -3.29 -23.70 5.02
C GLY A 367 -4.22 -22.83 4.21
N GLU A 368 -3.67 -21.95 3.36
CA GLU A 368 -4.42 -21.18 2.37
C GLU A 368 -5.49 -22.09 1.79
N GLU A 369 -6.76 -21.83 2.11
CA GLU A 369 -7.86 -22.68 1.70
C GLU A 369 -7.92 -22.62 0.17
N GLU A 370 -7.32 -23.62 -0.49
CA GLU A 370 -7.82 -24.07 -1.78
C GLU A 370 -9.29 -24.38 -1.53
N SER A 371 -10.16 -23.43 -1.88
CA SER A 371 -11.60 -23.63 -1.80
C SER A 371 -11.89 -24.93 -2.52
N THR A 372 -12.37 -25.95 -1.80
CA THR A 372 -12.73 -27.27 -2.37
C THR A 372 -13.91 -27.18 -3.34
N PHE A 373 -14.36 -25.97 -3.65
CA PHE A 373 -15.43 -25.68 -4.58
C PHE A 373 -14.89 -25.67 -6.02
N ASN A 374 -15.02 -26.80 -6.70
CA ASN A 374 -14.52 -26.99 -8.07
C ASN A 374 -15.34 -26.30 -9.18
N ASP A 375 -16.40 -25.53 -8.86
CA ASP A 375 -17.25 -24.85 -9.85
C ASP A 375 -17.12 -23.32 -9.80
N ASP A 376 -15.89 -22.83 -9.95
CA ASP A 376 -15.63 -21.39 -9.96
C ASP A 376 -16.19 -20.68 -11.21
N ASP A 377 -16.24 -21.37 -12.35
CA ASP A 377 -16.61 -20.76 -13.62
C ASP A 377 -18.12 -20.86 -13.94
N GLY A 378 -18.83 -21.88 -13.43
CA GLY A 378 -20.24 -22.10 -13.70
C GLY A 378 -21.12 -20.98 -13.16
N MET A 379 -20.85 -20.50 -11.95
CA MET A 379 -21.59 -19.39 -11.34
C MET A 379 -21.41 -18.09 -12.12
N ILE A 380 -20.18 -17.75 -12.50
CA ILE A 380 -19.86 -16.54 -13.28
C ILE A 380 -20.58 -16.57 -14.64
N LYS A 381 -20.54 -17.71 -15.33
CA LYS A 381 -21.26 -17.91 -16.61
C LYS A 381 -22.76 -17.76 -16.47
N ALA A 382 -23.35 -18.36 -15.43
CA ALA A 382 -24.78 -18.30 -15.21
C ALA A 382 -25.25 -16.88 -14.89
N VAL A 383 -24.51 -16.16 -14.03
CA VAL A 383 -24.79 -14.75 -13.71
C VAL A 383 -24.63 -13.87 -14.94
N ALA A 384 -23.56 -14.02 -15.72
CA ALA A 384 -23.38 -13.27 -16.97
C ALA A 384 -24.53 -13.51 -17.96
N THR A 385 -25.01 -14.74 -18.08
CA THR A 385 -26.14 -15.08 -18.96
C THR A 385 -27.43 -14.41 -18.51
N GLU A 386 -27.77 -14.52 -17.23
CA GLU A 386 -29.00 -13.94 -16.67
C GLU A 386 -28.99 -12.40 -16.76
N LEU A 387 -27.86 -11.78 -16.42
CA LEU A 387 -27.69 -10.34 -16.46
C LEU A 387 -27.50 -9.79 -17.88
N LYS A 388 -27.41 -10.66 -18.90
CA LYS A 388 -27.00 -10.30 -20.27
C LYS A 388 -25.69 -9.48 -20.25
N GLY A 389 -24.77 -9.91 -19.40
CA GLY A 389 -23.53 -9.22 -19.06
C GLY A 389 -22.34 -9.74 -19.84
N GLN A 390 -21.26 -8.98 -19.76
CA GLN A 390 -19.93 -9.26 -20.29
C GLN A 390 -19.05 -9.75 -19.15
N ARG A 391 -18.14 -10.66 -19.45
CA ARG A 391 -17.13 -11.15 -18.50
C ARG A 391 -15.80 -10.45 -18.74
N TRP A 392 -14.94 -10.40 -17.73
CA TRP A 392 -13.58 -9.94 -17.94
C TRP A 392 -12.73 -10.99 -18.67
N ASP A 393 -11.87 -10.52 -19.58
CA ASP A 393 -10.82 -11.28 -20.23
C ASP A 393 -9.48 -10.83 -19.63
N THR A 394 -8.95 -11.60 -18.69
CA THR A 394 -7.71 -11.28 -17.97
C THR A 394 -6.51 -11.20 -18.91
N ASP A 395 -6.46 -12.05 -19.95
CA ASP A 395 -5.34 -12.07 -20.92
C ASP A 395 -5.28 -10.80 -21.75
N LYS A 396 -6.44 -10.20 -22.04
CA LYS A 396 -6.55 -8.99 -22.88
C LYS A 396 -6.83 -7.72 -22.09
N ALA A 397 -7.10 -7.83 -20.80
CA ALA A 397 -7.62 -6.76 -19.94
C ALA A 397 -8.84 -6.03 -20.57
N THR A 398 -9.82 -6.80 -21.07
CA THR A 398 -11.02 -6.24 -21.73
C THR A 398 -12.30 -6.99 -21.36
N TRP A 399 -13.47 -6.36 -21.56
CA TRP A 399 -14.78 -7.01 -21.43
C TRP A 399 -15.11 -7.84 -22.68
N LYS A 400 -15.57 -9.08 -22.51
CA LYS A 400 -16.01 -10.00 -23.57
C LYS A 400 -17.46 -10.43 -23.43
#